data_AF-A0A1X2G363-F1
#
_entry.id   AF-A0A1X2G363-F1
#
_cell.length_a   1.000
_cell.length_b   1.000
_cell.length_c   1.000
_cell.angle_alpha   90.00
_cell.angle_beta   90.00
_cell.angle_gamma   90.00
#
_symmetry.space_group_name_H-M   'P 1'
#
loop_
_entity.id
_entity.type
_entity.pdbx_description
1 polymer ?
#
loop_
_entity_poly.entity_id
_entity_poly.type
_entity_poly.pdbx_seq_one_letter_code
_entity_poly.pdbx_strand_id
1 'polypeptide(L)'
;MNCLKILRSSNQPKQTAALLKTRTLFTSAPSLSQDEQPHVQENCTAELPSEPVRVSRRRRKFHEWVKNDGDKFTRSSEGTTNYLGANPFPNNPLFQPRPPLSDAKREELYQLYVSDPNTWSIRQLAVRFGYSLKRIEAILKLKVTEKEQEAKGVPLQRQFTKGMEQYMGADQPVEQLQEPLIDIFPNVGKPRMQMLEESATFTTKDASEVLNRKPYRQLEKRAIALEEAKFESHETLRQGGSKYLILDTSKSNN
;
A
#
# COMPACT_ATOMS: atom_id res chain seq x y z
N MET A 1 -21.73 64.23 -13.05
CA MET A 1 -20.99 63.91 -11.81
C MET A 1 -20.61 62.43 -11.83
N ASN A 2 -19.31 62.20 -11.99
CA ASN A 2 -18.46 61.05 -11.63
C ASN A 2 -19.01 59.62 -11.68
N CYS A 3 -18.66 58.92 -12.76
CA CYS A 3 -18.68 57.47 -12.87
C CYS A 3 -17.25 56.95 -12.60
N LEU A 4 -17.01 56.43 -11.40
CA LEU A 4 -15.73 55.85 -10.98
C LEU A 4 -15.60 54.43 -11.57
N LYS A 5 -14.77 54.30 -12.62
CA LYS A 5 -14.34 53.01 -13.16
C LYS A 5 -13.15 52.49 -12.35
N ILE A 6 -13.36 51.38 -11.63
CA ILE A 6 -12.29 50.63 -10.96
C ILE A 6 -11.61 49.75 -12.02
N LEU A 7 -10.32 50.03 -12.28
CA LEU A 7 -9.45 49.24 -13.15
C LEU A 7 -9.06 47.93 -12.43
N ARG A 8 -9.44 46.79 -13.02
CA ARG A 8 -8.92 45.47 -12.62
C ARG A 8 -7.51 45.29 -13.21
N SER A 9 -6.52 45.21 -12.32
CA SER A 9 -5.15 44.84 -12.65
C SER A 9 -5.08 43.35 -13.01
N SER A 10 -4.83 43.07 -14.29
CA SER A 10 -4.56 41.74 -14.81
C SER A 10 -3.09 41.40 -14.57
N ASN A 11 -2.82 40.59 -13.55
CA ASN A 11 -1.50 40.02 -13.29
C ASN A 11 -1.37 38.70 -14.08
N GLN A 12 -0.71 38.76 -15.24
CA GLN A 12 -0.31 37.58 -16.02
C GLN A 12 1.11 37.17 -15.63
N PRO A 13 1.40 35.88 -15.36
CA PRO A 13 2.76 35.42 -15.16
C PRO A 13 3.50 35.33 -16.51
N LYS A 14 4.66 35.99 -16.59
CA LYS A 14 5.61 35.88 -17.71
C LYS A 14 6.16 34.46 -17.77
N GLN A 15 5.81 33.71 -18.80
CA GLN A 15 6.47 32.44 -19.13
C GLN A 15 7.83 32.75 -19.75
N THR A 16 8.90 32.43 -19.03
CA THR A 16 10.26 32.39 -19.58
C THR A 16 10.47 31.02 -20.23
N ALA A 17 10.52 30.98 -21.56
CA ALA A 17 10.85 29.79 -22.32
C ALA A 17 12.35 29.46 -22.13
N ALA A 18 12.64 28.46 -21.30
CA ALA A 18 13.97 27.86 -21.22
C ALA A 18 14.10 26.80 -22.33
N LEU A 19 15.03 27.05 -23.25
CA LEU A 19 15.39 26.18 -24.37
C LEU A 19 15.98 24.86 -23.84
N LEU A 20 15.17 23.80 -23.85
CA LEU A 20 15.60 22.42 -23.54
C LEU A 20 16.51 21.93 -24.67
N LYS A 21 17.83 21.91 -24.43
CA LYS A 21 18.79 21.15 -25.24
C LYS A 21 18.57 19.65 -24.98
N THR A 22 17.84 18.99 -25.88
CA THR A 22 17.74 17.53 -25.93
C THR A 22 19.11 16.93 -26.24
N ARG A 23 19.78 16.33 -25.25
CA ARG A 23 20.90 15.42 -25.48
C ARG A 23 20.33 14.09 -25.96
N THR A 24 20.36 13.89 -27.26
CA THR A 24 20.16 12.58 -27.90
C THR A 24 21.33 11.67 -27.51
N LEU A 25 21.07 10.66 -26.67
CA LEU A 25 21.99 9.55 -26.46
C LEU A 25 21.83 8.59 -27.64
N PHE A 26 22.74 8.66 -28.61
CA PHE A 26 22.91 7.63 -29.61
C PHE A 26 23.45 6.36 -28.92
N THR A 27 22.60 5.35 -28.81
CA THR A 27 23.00 3.97 -28.52
C THR A 27 23.09 3.25 -29.85
N SER A 28 24.33 3.08 -30.34
CA SER A 28 24.61 2.16 -31.44
C SER A 28 25.03 0.82 -30.84
N ALA A 29 24.11 -0.14 -30.81
CA ALA A 29 24.49 -1.54 -30.68
C ALA A 29 24.94 -2.03 -32.06
N PRO A 30 26.15 -2.61 -32.24
CA PRO A 30 26.49 -3.25 -33.49
C PRO A 30 25.83 -4.64 -33.56
N SER A 31 25.13 -4.88 -34.67
CA SER A 31 24.56 -6.17 -35.03
C SER A 31 25.65 -7.16 -35.38
N LEU A 32 25.57 -8.34 -34.78
CA LEU A 32 26.36 -9.52 -35.08
C LEU A 32 26.06 -9.98 -36.52
N SER A 33 27.03 -9.86 -37.42
CA SER A 33 27.04 -10.52 -38.73
C SER A 33 28.23 -11.47 -38.76
N GLN A 34 27.95 -12.73 -39.09
CA GLN A 34 28.93 -13.79 -39.25
C GLN A 34 29.75 -13.57 -40.53
N ASP A 35 30.92 -14.20 -40.50
CA ASP A 35 31.79 -14.63 -41.60
C ASP A 35 33.13 -13.89 -41.83
N GLU A 36 34.13 -14.77 -41.93
CA GLU A 36 35.50 -14.65 -42.45
C GLU A 36 36.62 -14.35 -41.43
N GLN A 37 37.24 -15.44 -40.97
CA GLN A 37 38.56 -15.45 -40.33
C GLN A 37 39.66 -15.11 -41.33
N PRO A 38 40.73 -14.44 -40.86
CA PRO A 38 42.06 -14.88 -41.24
C PRO A 38 42.86 -15.30 -40.00
N HIS A 39 43.53 -16.43 -40.17
CA HIS A 39 44.50 -17.05 -39.29
C HIS A 39 45.53 -16.04 -38.78
N VAL A 40 45.38 -15.60 -37.52
CA VAL A 40 46.42 -14.86 -36.79
C VAL A 40 46.99 -15.80 -35.74
N GLN A 41 48.31 -15.91 -35.81
CA GLN A 41 49.18 -16.78 -35.01
C GLN A 41 48.88 -16.66 -33.52
N GLU A 42 48.84 -17.80 -32.83
CA GLU A 42 48.80 -17.91 -31.37
C GLU A 42 50.06 -17.28 -30.77
N ASN A 43 50.03 -15.97 -30.56
CA ASN A 43 50.89 -15.35 -29.58
C ASN A 43 50.20 -15.47 -28.22
N CYS A 44 50.69 -16.42 -27.42
CA CYS A 44 50.54 -16.47 -25.97
C CYS A 44 50.87 -15.10 -25.38
N THR A 45 49.86 -14.23 -25.31
CA THR A 45 49.95 -12.97 -24.59
C THR A 45 49.74 -13.35 -23.13
N ALA A 46 50.85 -13.56 -22.42
CA ALA A 46 50.84 -13.68 -20.97
C ALA A 46 49.95 -12.56 -20.41
N GLU A 47 48.90 -12.94 -19.66
CA GLU A 47 48.02 -11.98 -19.00
C GLU A 47 48.86 -11.16 -18.03
N LEU A 48 49.31 -10.00 -18.51
CA LEU A 48 49.81 -8.92 -17.67
C LEU A 48 48.70 -8.58 -16.67
N PRO A 49 48.99 -8.52 -15.36
CA PRO A 49 47.98 -8.22 -14.36
C PRO A 49 47.35 -6.88 -14.71
N SER A 50 46.08 -6.90 -15.13
CA SER A 50 45.33 -5.70 -15.49
C SER A 50 45.43 -4.71 -14.34
N GLU A 51 46.00 -3.53 -14.58
CA GLU A 51 46.17 -2.54 -13.51
C GLU A 51 44.85 -2.32 -12.77
N PRO A 52 44.86 -2.25 -11.43
CA PRO A 52 43.63 -2.12 -10.67
C PRO A 52 42.91 -0.87 -11.12
N VAL A 53 41.68 -1.05 -11.63
CA VAL A 53 40.80 0.03 -12.07
C VAL A 53 40.80 1.10 -10.99
N ARG A 54 41.28 2.31 -11.31
CA ARG A 54 41.41 3.42 -10.35
C ARG A 54 40.02 3.82 -9.86
N VAL A 55 39.60 3.26 -8.73
CA VAL A 55 38.29 3.54 -8.15
C VAL A 55 38.23 4.95 -7.58
N SER A 56 37.13 5.65 -7.83
CA SER A 56 36.91 6.97 -7.25
C SER A 56 36.90 6.91 -5.71
N ARG A 57 37.26 8.01 -5.04
CA ARG A 57 37.20 8.10 -3.57
C ARG A 57 35.82 7.76 -3.02
N ARG A 58 34.74 8.17 -3.70
CA ARG A 58 33.36 7.85 -3.32
C ARG A 58 33.09 6.36 -3.43
N ARG A 59 33.54 5.72 -4.52
CA ARG A 59 33.40 4.27 -4.71
C ARG A 59 34.12 3.49 -3.61
N ARG A 60 35.33 3.91 -3.22
CA ARG A 60 36.06 3.28 -2.11
C ARG A 60 35.30 3.37 -0.78
N LYS A 61 34.82 4.56 -0.41
CA LYS A 61 33.99 4.75 0.81
C LYS A 61 32.71 3.92 0.78
N PHE A 62 32.07 3.78 -0.38
CA PHE A 62 30.91 2.93 -0.54
C PHE A 62 31.25 1.45 -0.26
N HIS A 63 32.32 0.92 -0.84
CA HIS A 63 32.70 -0.49 -0.60
C HIS A 63 33.13 -0.72 0.85
N GLU A 64 33.78 0.26 1.49
CA GLU A 64 34.08 0.25 2.92
C GLU A 64 32.80 0.15 3.76
N TRP A 65 31.77 0.95 3.43
CA TRP A 65 30.47 0.86 4.10
C TRP A 65 29.76 -0.47 3.83
N VAL A 66 29.70 -0.94 2.57
CA VAL A 66 29.06 -2.22 2.21
C VAL A 66 29.69 -3.39 2.95
N LYS A 67 31.01 -3.39 3.13
CA LYS A 67 31.72 -4.44 3.85
C LYS A 67 31.51 -4.39 5.37
N ASN A 68 31.30 -3.19 5.91
CA ASN A 68 31.08 -2.99 7.34
C ASN A 68 29.56 -2.96 7.62
N ASP A 69 28.99 -1.77 7.82
CA ASP A 69 27.59 -1.55 8.20
C ASP A 69 26.56 -2.05 7.18
N GLY A 70 26.96 -2.18 5.91
CA GLY A 70 26.08 -2.60 4.83
C GLY A 70 25.84 -4.11 4.76
N ASP A 71 26.72 -4.91 5.37
CA ASP A 71 26.69 -6.38 5.24
C ASP A 71 25.41 -6.99 5.84
N LYS A 72 24.87 -6.36 6.89
CA LYS A 72 23.58 -6.75 7.49
C LYS A 72 22.40 -6.67 6.52
N PHE A 73 22.51 -5.90 5.44
CA PHE A 73 21.45 -5.73 4.44
C PHE A 73 21.64 -6.63 3.22
N THR A 74 22.74 -7.39 3.13
CA THR A 74 22.98 -8.33 2.03
C THR A 74 21.94 -9.45 2.03
N ARG A 75 21.52 -9.89 3.22
CA ARG A 75 20.47 -10.89 3.41
C ARG A 75 19.35 -10.30 4.26
N SER A 76 18.12 -10.72 3.98
CA SER A 76 16.97 -10.32 4.79
C SER A 76 17.02 -10.96 6.17
N SER A 77 16.56 -10.24 7.19
CA SER A 77 16.25 -10.84 8.49
C SER A 77 14.98 -11.66 8.39
N GLU A 78 14.96 -12.84 9.02
CA GLU A 78 13.78 -13.69 9.04
C GLU A 78 12.76 -13.18 10.06
N GLY A 79 11.49 -13.04 9.65
CA GLY A 79 10.38 -12.71 10.55
C GLY A 79 10.30 -11.27 11.04
N THR A 80 11.25 -10.41 10.67
CA THR A 80 11.30 -9.00 11.05
C THR A 80 11.78 -8.14 9.89
N THR A 81 11.39 -6.87 9.90
CA THR A 81 11.78 -5.90 8.87
C THR A 81 13.19 -5.37 9.09
N ASN A 82 14.10 -5.61 8.13
CA ASN A 82 15.49 -5.13 8.18
C ASN A 82 15.61 -3.68 7.69
N TYR A 83 15.17 -2.71 8.50
CA TYR A 83 15.29 -1.29 8.17
C TYR A 83 16.69 -0.74 8.49
N LEU A 84 17.01 0.43 7.93
CA LEU A 84 18.29 1.12 8.19
C LEU A 84 18.48 1.44 9.68
N GLY A 85 17.38 1.74 10.39
CA GLY A 85 17.29 1.94 11.82
C GLY A 85 15.94 1.45 12.37
N ALA A 86 15.37 2.13 13.38
CA ALA A 86 14.04 1.78 13.92
C ALA A 86 12.91 1.93 12.88
N ASN A 87 13.06 2.89 11.96
CA ASN A 87 12.10 3.20 10.91
C ASN A 87 12.79 3.02 9.55
N PRO A 88 12.03 2.76 8.47
CA PRO A 88 12.60 2.59 7.12
C PRO A 88 13.36 3.84 6.64
N PHE A 89 12.88 5.03 7.03
CA PHE A 89 13.50 6.30 6.66
C PHE A 89 13.98 7.02 7.93
N PRO A 90 15.30 7.14 8.15
CA PRO A 90 15.82 7.77 9.37
C PRO A 90 15.44 9.25 9.47
N ASN A 91 15.25 9.93 8.34
CA ASN A 91 14.87 11.35 8.30
C ASN A 91 13.35 11.57 8.41
N ASN A 92 12.53 10.52 8.44
CA ASN A 92 11.08 10.63 8.56
C ASN A 92 10.53 9.68 9.64
N PRO A 93 10.45 10.13 10.91
CA PRO A 93 9.96 9.30 12.00
C PRO A 93 8.44 9.05 11.96
N LEU A 94 7.68 9.85 11.19
CA LEU A 94 6.22 9.71 11.08
C LEU A 94 5.81 8.51 10.22
N PHE A 95 6.68 8.08 9.29
CA PHE A 95 6.40 6.92 8.46
C PHE A 95 6.81 5.64 9.17
N GLN A 96 5.83 4.99 9.79
CA GLN A 96 5.97 3.71 10.48
C GLN A 96 5.05 2.70 9.80
N PRO A 97 5.58 1.88 8.88
CA PRO A 97 4.76 0.89 8.18
C PRO A 97 4.26 -0.17 9.17
N ARG A 98 2.96 -0.43 9.15
CA ARG A 98 2.37 -1.57 9.87
C ARG A 98 2.64 -2.86 9.09
N PRO A 99 2.86 -4.00 9.76
CA PRO A 99 3.07 -5.27 9.08
C PRO A 99 1.82 -5.67 8.29
N PRO A 100 1.98 -6.36 7.15
CA PRO A 100 0.85 -6.88 6.38
C PRO A 100 0.20 -8.08 7.07
N LEU A 101 -0.99 -8.45 6.61
CA LEU A 101 -1.68 -9.64 7.11
C LEU A 101 -1.14 -10.92 6.45
N SER A 102 -0.86 -11.94 7.24
CA SER A 102 -0.42 -13.25 6.72
C SER A 102 -1.50 -13.92 5.85
N ASP A 103 -1.06 -14.73 4.90
CA ASP A 103 -1.94 -15.43 3.96
C ASP A 103 -2.84 -16.42 4.67
N ALA A 104 -2.32 -17.10 5.69
CA ALA A 104 -3.09 -17.99 6.55
C ALA A 104 -4.29 -17.28 7.19
N LYS A 105 -4.09 -16.04 7.69
CA LYS A 105 -5.18 -15.23 8.27
C LYS A 105 -6.17 -14.75 7.21
N ARG A 106 -5.69 -14.39 6.02
CA ARG A 106 -6.56 -14.03 4.89
C ARG A 106 -7.43 -15.21 4.45
N GLU A 107 -6.87 -16.42 4.43
CA GLU A 107 -7.61 -17.65 4.13
C GLU A 107 -8.62 -17.99 5.23
N GLU A 108 -8.27 -17.85 6.51
CA GLU A 108 -9.19 -18.04 7.65
C GLU A 108 -10.42 -17.13 7.54
N LEU A 109 -10.22 -15.83 7.27
CA LEU A 109 -11.31 -14.88 7.06
C LEU A 109 -12.22 -15.29 5.90
N TYR A 110 -11.63 -15.75 4.80
CA TYR A 110 -12.37 -16.20 3.63
C TYR A 110 -13.18 -17.45 3.91
N GLN A 111 -12.59 -18.45 4.59
CA GLN A 111 -13.28 -19.69 4.96
C GLN A 111 -14.47 -19.44 5.90
N LEU A 112 -14.31 -18.57 6.90
CA LEU A 112 -15.40 -18.17 7.79
C LEU A 112 -16.55 -17.51 7.01
N TYR A 113 -16.22 -16.58 6.11
CA TYR A 113 -17.22 -15.90 5.28
C TYR A 113 -17.96 -16.88 4.35
N VAL A 114 -17.24 -17.81 3.70
CA VAL A 114 -17.84 -18.81 2.81
C VAL A 114 -18.70 -19.81 3.57
N SER A 115 -18.34 -20.17 4.80
CA SER A 115 -19.11 -21.12 5.60
C SER A 115 -20.52 -20.62 5.91
N ASP A 116 -20.64 -19.39 6.40
CA ASP A 116 -21.93 -18.78 6.78
C ASP A 116 -21.90 -17.25 6.52
N PRO A 117 -22.27 -16.77 5.33
CA PRO A 117 -22.21 -15.34 4.99
C PRO A 117 -23.09 -14.45 5.87
N ASN A 118 -24.21 -15.00 6.38
CA ASN A 118 -25.17 -14.26 7.20
C ASN A 118 -24.65 -14.03 8.63
N THR A 119 -23.97 -15.02 9.22
CA THR A 119 -23.43 -14.92 10.58
C THR A 119 -22.11 -14.15 10.56
N TRP A 120 -21.24 -14.49 9.61
CA TRP A 120 -19.93 -13.88 9.39
C TRP A 120 -19.99 -12.76 8.37
N SER A 121 -20.89 -11.79 8.57
CA SER A 121 -20.89 -10.56 7.78
C SER A 121 -19.57 -9.81 7.92
N ILE A 122 -19.24 -8.96 6.94
CA ILE A 122 -18.01 -8.15 6.91
C ILE A 122 -17.83 -7.37 8.21
N ARG A 123 -18.92 -6.80 8.73
CA ARG A 123 -18.88 -6.07 9.99
C ARG A 123 -18.58 -6.97 11.19
N GLN A 124 -19.14 -8.17 11.25
CA GLN A 124 -18.85 -9.10 12.33
C GLN A 124 -17.39 -9.54 12.28
N LEU A 125 -16.86 -9.85 11.09
CA LEU A 125 -15.45 -10.15 10.89
C LEU A 125 -14.56 -8.96 11.32
N ALA A 126 -14.93 -7.73 10.94
CA ALA A 126 -14.20 -6.50 11.31
C ALA A 126 -14.11 -6.32 12.82
N VAL A 127 -15.24 -6.44 13.51
CA VAL A 127 -15.31 -6.31 14.97
C VAL A 127 -14.52 -7.42 15.66
N ARG A 128 -14.60 -8.66 15.17
CA ARG A 128 -13.97 -9.82 15.80
C ARG A 128 -12.45 -9.82 15.66
N PHE A 129 -11.95 -9.50 14.47
CA PHE A 129 -10.51 -9.53 14.17
C PHE A 129 -9.82 -8.17 14.33
N GLY A 130 -10.57 -7.08 14.53
CA GLY A 130 -10.02 -5.73 14.72
C GLY A 130 -9.51 -5.10 13.43
N TYR A 131 -10.13 -5.42 12.30
CA TYR A 131 -9.83 -4.84 10.99
C TYR A 131 -10.90 -3.85 10.54
N SER A 132 -10.54 -2.98 9.61
CA SER A 132 -11.40 -2.02 8.96
C SER A 132 -12.31 -2.73 7.96
N LEU A 133 -13.52 -2.20 7.78
CA LEU A 133 -14.49 -2.77 6.86
C LEU A 133 -13.92 -2.89 5.44
N LYS A 134 -13.22 -1.85 4.99
CA LYS A 134 -12.58 -1.78 3.68
C LYS A 134 -11.48 -2.82 3.50
N ARG A 135 -10.69 -3.10 4.54
CA ARG A 135 -9.63 -4.11 4.48
C ARG A 135 -10.23 -5.50 4.31
N ILE A 136 -11.26 -5.85 5.08
CA ILE A 136 -11.91 -7.17 4.96
C ILE A 136 -12.58 -7.33 3.60
N GLU A 137 -13.30 -6.31 3.14
CA GLU A 137 -13.87 -6.31 1.80
C GLU A 137 -12.80 -6.58 0.73
N ALA A 138 -11.66 -5.89 0.80
CA ALA A 138 -10.56 -6.09 -0.13
C ALA A 138 -9.97 -7.51 -0.05
N ILE A 139 -9.77 -8.05 1.16
CA ILE A 139 -9.28 -9.42 1.38
C ILE A 139 -10.21 -10.43 0.70
N LEU A 140 -11.53 -10.33 0.95
CA LEU A 140 -12.51 -11.24 0.36
C LEU A 140 -12.50 -11.14 -1.17
N LYS A 141 -12.44 -9.93 -1.75
CA LYS A 141 -12.36 -9.73 -3.20
C LYS A 141 -11.10 -10.35 -3.81
N LEU A 142 -9.96 -10.18 -3.16
CA LEU A 142 -8.68 -10.72 -3.64
C LEU A 142 -8.66 -12.25 -3.54
N LYS A 143 -9.18 -12.83 -2.46
CA LYS A 143 -9.29 -14.28 -2.29
C LYS A 143 -10.22 -14.92 -3.31
N VAL A 144 -11.36 -14.30 -3.61
CA VAL A 144 -12.21 -14.74 -4.73
C VAL A 144 -11.43 -14.76 -6.04
N THR A 145 -10.73 -13.66 -6.35
CA THR A 145 -9.92 -13.55 -7.58
C THR A 145 -8.81 -14.61 -7.63
N GLU A 146 -8.19 -14.91 -6.49
CA GLU A 146 -7.19 -15.96 -6.33
C GLU A 146 -7.78 -17.34 -6.68
N LYS A 147 -8.92 -17.73 -6.09
CA LYS A 147 -9.60 -19.00 -6.40
C LYS A 147 -10.06 -19.08 -7.86
N GLU A 148 -10.51 -17.97 -8.44
CA GLU A 148 -10.82 -17.91 -9.87
C GLU A 148 -9.60 -18.15 -10.75
N GLN A 149 -8.42 -17.65 -10.36
CA GLN A 149 -7.17 -17.89 -11.10
C GLN A 149 -6.70 -19.34 -10.97
N GLU A 150 -6.82 -19.93 -9.76
CA GLU A 150 -6.58 -21.35 -9.53
C GLU A 150 -7.51 -22.21 -10.40
N ALA A 151 -8.80 -21.87 -10.46
CA ALA A 151 -9.79 -22.56 -11.31
C ALA A 151 -9.49 -22.42 -12.81
N LYS A 152 -8.88 -21.30 -13.23
CA LYS A 152 -8.39 -21.10 -14.60
C LYS A 152 -7.09 -21.86 -14.89
N GLY A 153 -6.49 -22.51 -13.89
CA GLY A 153 -5.23 -23.26 -14.03
C GLY A 153 -3.97 -22.38 -14.10
N VAL A 154 -4.07 -21.12 -13.70
CA VAL A 154 -2.89 -20.23 -13.62
C VAL A 154 -2.02 -20.68 -12.44
N PRO A 155 -0.70 -20.87 -12.60
CA PRO A 155 0.18 -21.24 -11.48
C PRO A 155 0.43 -20.05 -10.55
N LEU A 156 0.05 -20.18 -9.27
CA LEU A 156 0.24 -19.14 -8.25
C LEU A 156 1.65 -19.16 -7.65
N GLN A 157 2.23 -17.98 -7.45
CA GLN A 157 3.58 -17.81 -6.90
C GLN A 157 3.62 -17.88 -5.36
N ARG A 158 3.24 -19.02 -4.78
CA ARG A 158 3.14 -19.18 -3.31
C ARG A 158 4.46 -18.99 -2.56
N GLN A 159 5.58 -19.42 -3.15
CA GLN A 159 6.90 -19.30 -2.52
C GLN A 159 7.34 -17.83 -2.41
N PHE A 160 7.01 -17.03 -3.42
CA PHE A 160 7.29 -15.59 -3.39
C PHE A 160 6.47 -14.91 -2.29
N THR A 161 5.17 -15.23 -2.18
CA THR A 161 4.31 -14.73 -1.10
C THR A 161 4.88 -15.07 0.27
N LYS A 162 5.28 -16.33 0.49
CA LYS A 162 5.89 -16.78 1.75
C LYS A 162 7.17 -16.01 2.09
N GLY A 163 8.05 -15.80 1.10
CA GLY A 163 9.27 -15.01 1.29
C GLY A 163 8.97 -13.55 1.63
N MET A 164 7.99 -12.94 0.96
CA MET A 164 7.56 -11.56 1.25
C MET A 164 6.97 -11.41 2.64
N GLU A 165 6.16 -12.36 3.10
CA GLU A 165 5.61 -12.36 4.46
C GLU A 165 6.69 -12.45 5.52
N GLN A 166 7.71 -13.29 5.28
CA GLN A 166 8.88 -13.40 6.13
C GLN A 166 9.67 -12.10 6.20
N TYR A 167 9.83 -11.37 5.09
CA TYR A 167 10.55 -10.09 5.05
C TYR A 167 9.78 -8.96 5.72
N MET A 168 8.46 -8.99 5.65
CA MET A 168 7.60 -7.94 6.19
C MET A 168 7.14 -8.23 7.62
N GLY A 169 7.49 -9.39 8.17
CA GLY A 169 7.10 -9.83 9.51
C GLY A 169 5.59 -9.95 9.68
N ALA A 170 4.90 -10.61 8.74
CA ALA A 170 3.44 -10.68 8.70
C ALA A 170 2.80 -11.46 9.87
N ASP A 171 3.57 -12.33 10.54
CA ASP A 171 3.12 -13.19 11.65
C ASP A 171 3.15 -12.46 13.01
N GLN A 172 2.57 -11.25 13.07
CA GLN A 172 2.43 -10.50 14.33
C GLN A 172 1.14 -10.85 15.08
N PRO A 173 1.10 -10.69 16.42
CA PRO A 173 -0.13 -10.83 17.18
C PRO A 173 -1.16 -9.77 16.76
N VAL A 174 -2.44 -10.15 16.85
CA VAL A 174 -3.59 -9.34 16.40
C VAL A 174 -3.59 -7.93 17.00
N GLU A 175 -3.15 -7.78 18.25
CA GLU A 175 -3.09 -6.50 18.97
C GLU A 175 -2.30 -5.43 18.22
N GLN A 176 -1.19 -5.79 17.58
CA GLN A 176 -0.36 -4.84 16.82
C GLN A 176 -1.02 -4.43 15.49
N LEU A 177 -1.95 -5.24 15.00
CA LEU A 177 -2.64 -5.03 13.72
C LEU A 177 -4.03 -4.39 13.88
N GLN A 178 -4.43 -4.04 15.11
CA GLN A 178 -5.73 -3.41 15.36
C GLN A 178 -5.83 -2.06 14.66
N GLU A 179 -6.92 -1.89 13.94
CA GLU A 179 -7.28 -0.65 13.25
C GLU A 179 -8.72 -0.24 13.56
N PRO A 180 -9.05 1.05 13.47
CA PRO A 180 -10.44 1.48 13.58
C PRO A 180 -11.27 0.84 12.47
N LEU A 181 -12.53 0.49 12.79
CA LEU A 181 -13.48 -0.04 11.82
C LEU A 181 -13.64 0.88 10.59
N ILE A 182 -13.59 2.19 10.84
CA ILE A 182 -13.73 3.24 9.83
C ILE A 182 -12.94 4.49 10.25
N ASP A 183 -12.24 5.08 9.27
CA ASP A 183 -11.59 6.38 9.44
C ASP A 183 -12.57 7.49 9.07
N ILE A 184 -12.86 8.38 10.03
CA ILE A 184 -13.79 9.49 9.83
C ILE A 184 -13.04 10.79 9.97
N PHE A 185 -12.97 11.53 8.88
CA PHE A 185 -12.42 12.89 8.84
C PHE A 185 -13.57 13.86 8.61
N PRO A 186 -14.25 14.35 9.68
CA PRO A 186 -15.29 15.35 9.51
C PRO A 186 -14.65 16.66 9.04
N ASN A 187 -15.33 17.40 8.18
CA ASN A 187 -14.86 18.74 7.81
C ASN A 187 -14.98 19.67 9.04
N VAL A 188 -13.84 19.94 9.68
CA VAL A 188 -13.75 20.85 10.83
C VAL A 188 -13.60 22.29 10.36
N GLY A 189 -14.19 23.21 11.12
CA GLY A 189 -14.31 24.62 10.77
C GLY A 189 -13.40 25.45 11.65
N LYS A 190 -13.59 26.77 11.66
CA LYS A 190 -12.88 27.65 12.60
C LYS A 190 -13.21 27.25 14.06
N PRO A 191 -12.24 27.33 14.97
CA PRO A 191 -12.49 27.07 16.39
C PRO A 191 -13.55 28.05 16.93
N ARG A 192 -14.48 27.55 17.76
CA ARG A 192 -15.48 28.34 18.47
C ARG A 192 -15.31 28.15 19.97
N MET A 193 -15.35 29.24 20.72
CA MET A 193 -15.29 29.25 22.18
C MET A 193 -16.62 29.85 22.68
N GLN A 194 -17.28 29.17 23.61
CA GLN A 194 -18.54 29.61 24.21
C GLN A 194 -18.33 29.83 25.71
N MET A 195 -18.86 30.92 26.23
CA MET A 195 -18.90 31.17 27.67
C MET A 195 -20.05 30.36 28.27
N LEU A 196 -19.76 29.58 29.30
CA LEU A 196 -20.72 28.76 30.04
C LEU A 196 -20.63 29.10 31.52
N GLU A 197 -21.73 28.90 32.24
CA GLU A 197 -21.75 29.00 33.69
C GLU A 197 -20.86 27.92 34.31
N GLU A 198 -20.27 28.22 35.47
CA GLU A 198 -19.28 27.36 36.12
C GLU A 198 -19.83 25.99 36.53
N SER A 199 -21.14 25.89 36.74
CA SER A 199 -21.83 24.65 37.11
C SER A 199 -22.47 23.92 35.92
N ALA A 200 -22.41 24.49 34.71
CA ALA A 200 -23.06 23.91 33.54
C ALA A 200 -22.27 22.72 32.96
N THR A 201 -22.98 21.62 32.64
CA THR A 201 -22.37 20.44 32.02
C THR A 201 -22.40 20.52 30.51
N PHE A 202 -21.24 20.64 29.87
CA PHE A 202 -21.12 20.68 28.41
C PHE A 202 -20.91 19.27 27.82
N THR A 203 -21.88 18.78 27.05
CA THR A 203 -21.85 17.43 26.45
C THR A 203 -21.52 17.50 24.96
N THR A 204 -21.09 16.37 24.36
CA THR A 204 -20.86 16.23 22.91
C THR A 204 -22.05 16.62 22.02
N LYS A 205 -23.29 16.48 22.51
CA LYS A 205 -24.50 16.92 21.82
C LYS A 205 -24.58 18.45 21.74
N ASP A 206 -24.41 19.12 22.86
CA ASP A 206 -24.39 20.58 22.96
C ASP A 206 -23.26 21.16 22.08
N ALA A 207 -22.06 20.58 22.15
CA ALA A 207 -20.96 20.93 21.26
C ALA A 207 -21.33 20.81 19.76
N SER A 208 -22.11 19.79 19.39
CA SER A 208 -22.55 19.61 18.01
C SER A 208 -23.57 20.67 17.58
N GLU A 209 -24.45 21.10 18.48
CA GLU A 209 -25.42 22.17 18.25
C GLU A 209 -24.72 23.53 18.05
N VAL A 210 -23.76 23.86 18.92
CA VAL A 210 -22.95 25.10 18.83
C VAL A 210 -22.15 25.17 17.53
N LEU A 211 -21.68 24.02 17.04
CA LEU A 211 -20.96 23.91 15.78
C LEU A 211 -21.88 23.79 14.56
N ASN A 212 -23.21 23.71 14.75
CA ASN A 212 -24.20 23.42 13.71
C ASN A 212 -23.88 22.13 12.94
N ARG A 213 -23.57 21.05 13.66
CA ARG A 213 -23.13 19.75 13.12
C ARG A 213 -23.89 18.59 13.76
N LYS A 214 -23.77 17.41 13.12
CA LYS A 214 -24.23 16.15 13.73
C LYS A 214 -23.22 15.70 14.79
N PRO A 215 -23.68 15.07 15.88
CA PRO A 215 -22.77 14.50 16.88
C PRO A 215 -21.94 13.36 16.28
N TYR A 216 -20.70 13.23 16.74
CA TYR A 216 -19.70 12.31 16.17
C TYR A 216 -20.19 10.85 16.10
N ARG A 217 -20.85 10.35 17.16
CA ARG A 217 -21.40 8.98 17.20
C ARG A 217 -22.45 8.71 16.11
N GLN A 218 -23.21 9.72 15.68
CA GLN A 218 -24.14 9.57 14.55
C GLN A 218 -23.41 9.55 13.21
N LEU A 219 -22.31 10.30 13.08
CA LEU A 219 -21.46 10.26 11.89
C LEU A 219 -20.83 8.86 11.73
N GLU A 220 -20.32 8.27 12.81
CA GLU A 220 -19.81 6.90 12.83
C GLU A 220 -20.83 5.88 12.35
N LYS A 221 -22.02 5.86 12.96
CA LYS A 221 -23.09 4.93 12.57
C LYS A 221 -23.48 5.09 11.11
N ARG A 222 -23.61 6.33 10.64
CA ARG A 222 -23.92 6.63 9.23
C ARG A 222 -22.80 6.16 8.32
N ALA A 223 -21.54 6.37 8.68
CA ALA A 223 -20.41 5.98 7.86
C ALA A 223 -20.30 4.46 7.75
N ILE A 224 -20.50 3.72 8.84
CA ILE A 224 -20.58 2.25 8.85
C ILE A 224 -21.72 1.77 7.93
N ALA A 225 -22.93 2.29 8.11
CA ALA A 225 -24.08 1.91 7.29
C ALA A 225 -23.89 2.22 5.80
N LEU A 226 -23.20 3.31 5.47
CA LEU A 226 -22.88 3.66 4.08
C LEU A 226 -21.88 2.69 3.45
N GLU A 227 -20.86 2.25 4.20
CA GLU A 227 -19.90 1.26 3.70
C GLU A 227 -20.56 -0.13 3.56
N GLU A 228 -21.43 -0.54 4.49
CA GLU A 228 -22.23 -1.76 4.38
C GLU A 228 -23.11 -1.75 3.12
N ALA A 229 -23.86 -0.66 2.88
CA ALA A 229 -24.71 -0.53 1.69
C ALA A 229 -23.93 -0.51 0.37
N LYS A 230 -22.72 0.08 0.35
CA LYS A 230 -21.84 0.03 -0.84
C LYS A 230 -21.47 -1.41 -1.17
N PHE A 231 -21.18 -2.23 -0.18
CA PHE A 231 -20.81 -3.62 -0.39
C PHE A 231 -21.97 -4.43 -1.00
N GLU A 232 -23.17 -4.36 -0.42
CA GLU A 232 -24.36 -5.05 -0.91
C GLU A 232 -24.66 -4.72 -2.38
N SER A 233 -24.48 -3.45 -2.77
CA SER A 233 -24.63 -3.02 -4.17
C SER A 233 -23.61 -3.67 -5.11
N HIS A 234 -22.39 -3.93 -4.63
CA HIS A 234 -21.35 -4.55 -5.42
C HIS A 234 -21.54 -6.07 -5.55
N GLU A 235 -22.12 -6.71 -4.53
CA GLU A 235 -22.45 -8.14 -4.53
C GLU A 235 -23.60 -8.44 -5.50
N THR A 236 -24.66 -7.63 -5.47
CA THR A 236 -25.80 -7.75 -6.40
C THR A 236 -25.41 -7.57 -7.87
N LEU A 237 -24.52 -6.62 -8.18
CA LEU A 237 -23.95 -6.44 -9.53
C LEU A 237 -23.16 -7.67 -10.00
N ARG A 238 -22.51 -8.41 -9.09
CA ARG A 238 -21.79 -9.66 -9.42
C ARG A 238 -22.74 -10.85 -9.59
N GLN A 239 -23.82 -10.92 -8.82
CA GLN A 239 -24.82 -11.98 -8.96
C GLN A 239 -25.65 -11.85 -10.25
N GLY A 240 -25.92 -10.61 -10.71
CA GLY A 240 -26.60 -10.33 -11.99
C GLY A 240 -25.77 -10.68 -13.25
N GLY A 241 -24.49 -10.99 -13.08
CA GLY A 241 -23.60 -11.48 -14.14
C GLY A 241 -22.84 -12.70 -13.66
N SER A 242 -23.49 -13.87 -13.67
CA SER A 242 -22.95 -15.22 -13.39
C SER A 242 -21.42 -15.30 -13.20
N LYS A 243 -20.98 -15.61 -11.96
CA LYS A 243 -19.93 -16.59 -11.59
C LYS A 243 -19.57 -16.48 -10.10
N TYR A 244 -20.42 -17.06 -9.26
CA TYR A 244 -19.92 -17.78 -8.10
C TYR A 244 -20.47 -19.20 -8.21
N LEU A 245 -19.65 -20.12 -8.72
CA LEU A 245 -19.79 -21.52 -8.35
C LEU A 245 -19.30 -21.59 -6.91
N ILE A 246 -20.23 -21.45 -5.97
CA ILE A 246 -20.04 -21.98 -4.62
C ILE A 246 -19.96 -23.49 -4.85
N LEU A 247 -18.73 -24.03 -4.88
CA LEU A 247 -18.54 -25.47 -4.89
C LEU A 247 -18.99 -25.96 -3.51
N ASP A 248 -20.23 -26.43 -3.43
CA ASP A 248 -20.75 -27.17 -2.28
C ASP A 248 -19.84 -28.38 -2.05
N THR A 249 -18.95 -28.28 -1.06
CA THR A 249 -18.09 -29.39 -0.60
C THR A 249 -18.85 -30.40 0.26
N SER A 250 -20.19 -30.32 0.34
CA SER A 250 -21.04 -31.20 1.14
C SER A 250 -21.42 -32.53 0.45
N LYS A 251 -20.90 -32.83 -0.74
CA LYS A 251 -21.08 -34.14 -1.41
C LYS A 251 -19.76 -34.83 -1.72
N SER A 252 -19.15 -35.39 -0.68
CA SER A 252 -18.13 -36.44 -0.79
C SER A 252 -18.01 -37.14 0.55
N ASN A 253 -18.84 -38.17 0.76
CA ASN A 253 -18.57 -39.41 1.51
C ASN A 253 -19.89 -40.13 1.80
N ASN A 254 -20.34 -40.93 0.82
CA ASN A 254 -21.01 -42.21 1.02
C ASN A 254 -20.91 -43.02 -0.28
#